data_AF-A0A3P9CQJ7-F1
#
_entry.id   AF-A0A3P9CQJ7-F1
#
_cell.length_a   1.000
_cell.length_b   1.000
_cell.length_c   1.000
_cell.angle_alpha   90.00
_cell.angle_beta   90.00
_cell.angle_gamma   90.00
#
_symmetry.space_group_name_H-M   'P 1'
#
loop_
_entity.id
_entity.type
_entity.pdbx_description
1 polymer ?
#
loop_
_entity_poly.entity_id
_entity_poly.type
_entity_poly.pdbx_seq_one_letter_code
_entity_poly.pdbx_strand_id
1 'polypeptide(L)'
;MERKRPGMPSGARMPHQGAPMGPPGPPYGGSPAVRPGLPSPVMEPSRKRPAPSQQVQQQQQQQQQQQQQQAVQNRARKKPVGFPGANEMPARQMDMREPQSDPTLGSNAKRRKMADKILPQRIRELVPESQAYMDLLAFERKLDQTIMRKRVDIQEALKRPMKQQKRKLRLYISNTFNPARPDADDSDGSIASWELRVEGKLLDDPGKQKKKFSSFFKSLVIELDKDLYGPDNHLVEWHRTPTTQETDGFQVKRPGDVSVRCTLLLMLEYQPPQFKLDPRLARLLGIHTQTRSCIIQALWQYVKTNKLQDSHDKEYINCDKYFQQIFDCPRLKFSEIPQRLTNLLLPPDPIVINHVISVDPNDQKKTACYDIDVEVDDPLKSQMSSFLLSTANQQEIASLDNKIHETIESINQLKIQRDFMLSFSRDPKGYIQDWLKSQSRDFKLMTDVVGNPEEERRAAFYHEPWSQEAVSRYFYCKIQQRRQELEQALAVRNT
;
A
#
# COMPACT_ATOMS: atom_id res chain seq x y z
N MET A 1 13.11 -62.38 -34.17
CA MET A 1 13.18 -61.70 -32.87
C MET A 1 14.47 -60.90 -32.81
N GLU A 2 14.35 -59.67 -32.29
CA GLU A 2 15.38 -58.71 -31.87
C GLU A 2 16.42 -58.20 -32.89
N ARG A 3 16.24 -56.93 -33.27
CA ARG A 3 17.29 -56.04 -33.78
C ARG A 3 17.75 -55.09 -32.67
N LYS A 4 19.08 -54.96 -32.61
CA LYS A 4 19.92 -54.23 -31.66
C LYS A 4 19.83 -52.70 -31.74
N ARG A 5 20.21 -52.06 -30.62
CA ARG A 5 20.51 -50.63 -30.38
C ARG A 5 21.51 -50.00 -31.38
N PRO A 6 21.50 -48.66 -31.48
CA PRO A 6 22.69 -47.85 -31.13
C PRO A 6 22.28 -46.57 -30.33
N GLY A 7 23.08 -45.85 -29.54
CA GLY A 7 24.53 -45.61 -29.55
C GLY A 7 24.82 -44.15 -29.99
N MET A 8 25.08 -43.22 -29.05
CA MET A 8 25.81 -41.96 -29.26
C MET A 8 27.30 -42.27 -29.54
N PRO A 9 28.13 -41.45 -30.24
CA PRO A 9 28.70 -40.19 -29.68
C PRO A 9 29.27 -39.10 -30.65
N SER A 10 29.73 -37.99 -30.01
CA SER A 10 30.83 -37.02 -30.35
C SER A 10 30.77 -36.20 -31.66
N GLY A 11 31.22 -34.95 -31.79
CA GLY A 11 32.03 -33.97 -31.03
C GLY A 11 32.22 -32.74 -31.95
N ALA A 12 32.50 -31.51 -31.50
CA ALA A 12 33.87 -31.00 -31.32
C ALA A 12 33.84 -29.52 -30.85
N ARG A 13 34.99 -29.07 -30.32
CA ARG A 13 35.21 -27.88 -29.48
C ARG A 13 36.36 -27.04 -30.08
N MET A 14 36.14 -25.70 -30.22
CA MET A 14 37.11 -24.55 -30.23
C MET A 14 37.97 -24.32 -31.51
N PRO A 15 38.52 -23.10 -31.81
CA PRO A 15 38.97 -22.06 -30.87
C PRO A 15 38.83 -20.54 -31.22
N HIS A 16 39.31 -19.74 -30.26
CA HIS A 16 39.59 -18.30 -30.11
C HIS A 16 40.12 -17.49 -31.33
N GLN A 17 39.67 -16.22 -31.45
CA GLN A 17 40.41 -14.99 -31.89
C GLN A 17 39.37 -13.84 -31.91
N GLY A 18 39.47 -12.75 -31.15
CA GLY A 18 40.37 -11.60 -31.33
C GLY A 18 39.51 -10.33 -31.61
N ALA A 19 39.51 -9.34 -30.72
CA ALA A 19 39.02 -7.97 -30.97
C ALA A 19 40.02 -7.27 -31.94
N PRO A 20 39.72 -6.16 -32.67
CA PRO A 20 39.15 -4.90 -32.13
C PRO A 20 38.32 -4.04 -33.13
N MET A 21 38.00 -2.81 -32.71
CA MET A 21 37.68 -1.60 -33.50
C MET A 21 36.23 -1.37 -33.95
N GLY A 22 35.60 -0.35 -33.34
CA GLY A 22 34.45 0.36 -33.90
C GLY A 22 34.86 1.54 -34.79
N PRO A 23 33.93 2.08 -35.60
CA PRO A 23 34.07 3.43 -36.17
C PRO A 23 32.72 4.19 -36.20
N PRO A 24 32.62 5.41 -36.77
CA PRO A 24 33.14 6.66 -36.23
C PRO A 24 32.03 7.74 -36.11
N GLY A 25 32.24 8.74 -35.25
CA GLY A 25 31.40 9.95 -35.20
C GLY A 25 31.79 11.00 -36.26
N PRO A 26 30.90 11.93 -36.66
CA PRO A 26 31.24 13.03 -37.57
C PRO A 26 31.69 14.32 -36.83
N PRO A 27 32.38 15.26 -37.53
CA PRO A 27 33.30 16.24 -36.96
C PRO A 27 32.83 17.71 -37.02
N TYR A 28 33.49 18.56 -36.20
CA TYR A 28 33.78 20.02 -36.35
C TYR A 28 32.61 21.01 -36.58
N GLY A 29 32.55 22.19 -35.97
CA GLY A 29 33.48 22.95 -35.15
C GLY A 29 33.05 24.43 -35.12
N GLY A 30 33.61 25.22 -34.20
CA GLY A 30 33.59 26.70 -34.30
C GLY A 30 33.27 27.45 -33.00
N SER A 31 34.30 27.77 -32.22
CA SER A 31 34.29 28.91 -31.29
C SER A 31 34.41 30.25 -32.05
N PRO A 32 34.25 31.40 -31.38
CA PRO A 32 35.47 32.07 -30.90
C PRO A 32 35.37 32.66 -29.47
N ALA A 33 36.56 32.86 -28.92
CA ALA A 33 36.89 33.42 -27.60
C ALA A 33 36.94 34.96 -27.60
N VAL A 34 36.96 35.57 -26.40
CA VAL A 34 37.92 36.61 -25.86
C VAL A 34 37.32 37.13 -24.52
N ARG A 35 37.82 36.85 -23.29
CA ARG A 35 39.00 37.31 -22.49
C ARG A 35 38.85 38.69 -21.76
N PRO A 36 39.63 39.04 -20.69
CA PRO A 36 39.20 39.07 -19.27
C PRO A 36 39.55 40.38 -18.49
N GLY A 37 39.16 40.52 -17.20
CA GLY A 37 39.75 41.54 -16.29
C GLY A 37 39.09 41.73 -14.91
N LEU A 38 39.91 41.91 -13.85
CA LEU A 38 39.66 42.32 -12.43
C LEU A 38 40.78 43.34 -12.06
N PRO A 39 40.85 44.13 -10.93
CA PRO A 39 40.02 44.21 -9.68
C PRO A 39 39.79 45.64 -9.01
N SER A 40 38.97 45.72 -7.92
CA SER A 40 38.97 46.61 -6.69
C SER A 40 38.68 48.14 -6.74
N PRO A 41 38.39 48.89 -5.61
CA PRO A 41 37.77 48.62 -4.27
C PRO A 41 36.78 49.76 -3.74
N VAL A 42 36.44 49.76 -2.42
CA VAL A 42 35.86 50.84 -1.53
C VAL A 42 34.32 50.80 -1.33
N MET A 43 33.65 50.79 -0.15
CA MET A 43 33.90 51.09 1.28
C MET A 43 32.88 50.32 2.21
N GLU A 44 33.29 49.97 3.45
CA GLU A 44 32.51 49.44 4.61
C GLU A 44 31.81 50.63 5.39
N PRO A 45 30.96 50.53 6.47
CA PRO A 45 30.73 49.40 7.39
C PRO A 45 29.32 49.20 8.03
N SER A 46 29.07 48.05 8.68
CA SER A 46 28.48 47.92 10.05
C SER A 46 27.94 46.52 10.43
N ARG A 47 28.60 45.90 11.42
CA ARG A 47 28.14 44.99 12.52
C ARG A 47 26.81 44.19 12.39
N LYS A 48 26.91 42.84 12.45
CA LYS A 48 26.31 41.88 13.44
C LYS A 48 26.07 40.46 12.83
N ARG A 49 26.36 39.39 13.59
CA ARG A 49 25.96 37.98 13.33
C ARG A 49 24.42 37.82 13.31
N PRO A 50 23.84 36.83 12.58
CA PRO A 50 23.34 35.60 13.26
C PRO A 50 23.34 34.28 12.44
N ALA A 51 22.89 33.21 13.12
CA ALA A 51 22.81 31.76 12.84
C ALA A 51 21.87 31.31 11.69
N PRO A 52 21.91 30.03 11.23
CA PRO A 52 21.01 29.52 10.18
C PRO A 52 19.54 29.39 10.63
N SER A 53 18.67 29.59 9.65
CA SER A 53 17.23 29.88 9.70
C SER A 53 16.32 28.68 10.05
N GLN A 54 15.39 28.92 10.98
CA GLN A 54 14.31 28.04 11.45
C GLN A 54 13.03 28.03 10.55
N GLN A 55 13.10 28.46 9.29
CA GLN A 55 11.87 28.79 8.53
C GLN A 55 11.27 27.69 7.63
N VAL A 56 11.88 26.51 7.48
CA VAL A 56 11.29 25.43 6.66
C VAL A 56 10.48 24.43 7.49
N GLN A 57 10.59 24.46 8.84
CA GLN A 57 9.90 23.51 9.71
C GLN A 57 8.51 23.99 10.19
N GLN A 58 8.15 25.27 9.99
CA GLN A 58 6.83 25.80 10.37
C GLN A 58 5.75 25.68 9.28
N GLN A 59 6.11 25.37 8.03
CA GLN A 59 5.11 25.28 6.94
C GLN A 59 4.42 23.92 6.81
N GLN A 60 4.93 22.85 7.45
CA GLN A 60 4.25 21.54 7.48
C GLN A 60 3.31 21.36 8.67
N GLN A 61 3.37 22.22 9.70
CA GLN A 61 2.42 22.17 10.84
C GLN A 61 1.09 22.88 10.56
N GLN A 62 1.00 23.79 9.58
CA GLN A 62 -0.25 24.49 9.26
C GLN A 62 -1.26 23.66 8.45
N GLN A 63 -0.85 22.61 7.73
CA GLN A 63 -1.80 21.73 7.02
C GLN A 63 -2.50 20.70 7.92
N GLN A 64 -1.99 20.45 9.14
CA GLN A 64 -2.62 19.53 10.09
C GLN A 64 -3.71 20.17 10.95
N GLN A 65 -3.79 21.51 11.04
CA GLN A 65 -4.83 22.19 11.84
C GLN A 65 -6.14 22.45 11.11
N GLN A 66 -6.19 22.35 9.77
CA GLN A 66 -7.43 22.58 9.01
C GLN A 66 -8.36 21.36 8.90
N GLN A 67 -7.90 20.13 9.22
CA GLN A 67 -8.77 18.94 9.24
C GLN A 67 -9.40 18.64 10.61
N GLN A 68 -9.07 19.39 11.67
CA GLN A 68 -9.74 19.25 12.98
C GLN A 68 -10.94 20.19 13.18
N GLN A 69 -11.25 21.09 12.24
CA GLN A 69 -12.37 22.04 12.36
C GLN A 69 -13.76 21.48 12.00
N GLN A 70 -13.90 20.23 11.54
CA GLN A 70 -15.23 19.62 11.33
C GLN A 70 -15.79 18.86 12.56
N ALA A 71 -15.05 18.75 13.66
CA ALA A 71 -15.49 17.97 14.82
C ALA A 71 -16.08 18.79 15.99
N VAL A 72 -16.18 20.12 15.89
CA VAL A 72 -16.52 21.01 17.03
C VAL A 72 -17.78 21.84 16.79
N GLN A 73 -18.84 21.26 16.22
CA GLN A 73 -20.16 21.95 16.15
C GLN A 73 -21.32 21.24 16.87
N ASN A 74 -21.06 20.10 17.54
CA ASN A 74 -22.10 19.41 18.31
C ASN A 74 -21.72 19.25 19.79
N ARG A 75 -21.64 20.38 20.53
CA ARG A 75 -21.82 20.37 21.99
C ARG A 75 -22.18 21.75 22.56
N ALA A 76 -23.47 22.04 22.72
CA ALA A 76 -24.07 22.60 23.94
C ALA A 76 -25.52 23.11 23.72
N ARG A 77 -26.51 22.52 24.42
CA ARG A 77 -27.26 23.22 25.48
C ARG A 77 -28.20 22.29 26.24
N LYS A 78 -28.26 22.53 27.55
CA LYS A 78 -28.96 21.79 28.61
C LYS A 78 -30.49 22.04 28.59
N LYS A 79 -31.26 21.09 29.16
CA LYS A 79 -32.71 21.14 29.48
C LYS A 79 -33.08 22.24 30.50
N PRO A 80 -34.38 22.60 30.63
CA PRO A 80 -35.17 22.14 31.78
C PRO A 80 -36.62 21.70 31.45
N VAL A 81 -37.38 21.38 32.51
CA VAL A 81 -38.56 20.49 32.64
C VAL A 81 -39.91 21.22 32.52
N GLY A 82 -40.97 20.55 32.00
CA GLY A 82 -42.39 20.98 32.10
C GLY A 82 -43.38 20.09 31.32
N PHE A 83 -44.59 19.87 31.86
CA PHE A 83 -45.64 18.86 31.57
C PHE A 83 -46.36 18.93 30.17
N PRO A 84 -47.25 17.95 29.81
CA PRO A 84 -47.55 17.52 28.44
C PRO A 84 -48.88 18.03 27.84
N GLY A 85 -49.05 17.92 26.52
CA GLY A 85 -50.35 18.11 25.85
C GLY A 85 -50.36 17.87 24.33
N ALA A 86 -51.15 16.86 23.93
CA ALA A 86 -51.97 16.71 22.71
C ALA A 86 -51.39 16.79 21.27
N ASN A 87 -51.67 15.70 20.54
CA ASN A 87 -52.04 15.53 19.13
C ASN A 87 -51.65 16.60 18.09
N GLU A 88 -50.96 16.17 17.03
CA GLU A 88 -51.45 16.32 15.64
C GLU A 88 -50.60 15.49 14.64
N MET A 89 -51.24 15.02 13.57
CA MET A 89 -50.75 14.02 12.60
C MET A 89 -49.69 14.57 11.62
N PRO A 90 -48.79 13.73 11.04
CA PRO A 90 -47.80 14.21 10.08
C PRO A 90 -48.34 14.21 8.65
N ALA A 91 -48.33 15.37 8.01
CA ALA A 91 -48.50 15.52 6.56
C ALA A 91 -47.19 15.19 5.84
N ARG A 92 -47.31 14.40 4.76
CA ARG A 92 -46.25 14.02 3.83
C ARG A 92 -45.62 15.25 3.18
N GLN A 93 -44.30 15.37 3.24
CA GLN A 93 -43.52 16.22 2.35
C GLN A 93 -42.52 15.35 1.59
N MET A 94 -42.69 15.26 0.27
CA MET A 94 -41.73 14.64 -0.65
C MET A 94 -40.51 15.55 -0.75
N ASP A 95 -39.34 15.05 -0.34
CA ASP A 95 -38.05 15.73 -0.50
C ASP A 95 -37.50 15.41 -1.90
N MET A 96 -37.66 16.37 -2.82
CA MET A 96 -37.01 16.40 -4.13
C MET A 96 -35.56 16.88 -3.95
N ARG A 97 -34.61 15.96 -3.84
CA ARG A 97 -33.19 16.26 -4.00
C ARG A 97 -32.75 15.96 -5.43
N GLU A 98 -32.61 17.01 -6.22
CA GLU A 98 -31.76 16.99 -7.42
C GLU A 98 -30.29 16.74 -7.02
N PRO A 99 -29.52 15.92 -7.76
CA PRO A 99 -28.10 15.79 -7.53
C PRO A 99 -27.37 16.96 -8.22
N GLN A 100 -26.90 17.93 -7.44
CA GLN A 100 -25.95 18.94 -7.90
C GLN A 100 -24.62 18.27 -8.29
N SER A 101 -24.34 18.24 -9.60
CA SER A 101 -23.03 17.89 -10.15
C SER A 101 -22.11 19.12 -10.10
N ASP A 102 -21.06 19.03 -9.29
CA ASP A 102 -19.98 20.01 -9.21
C ASP A 102 -19.01 19.84 -10.42
N PRO A 103 -18.80 20.86 -11.27
CA PRO A 103 -17.98 20.73 -12.48
C PRO A 103 -16.55 21.21 -12.21
N THR A 104 -15.74 20.43 -11.49
CA THR A 104 -14.30 20.69 -11.42
C THR A 104 -13.51 19.38 -11.44
N LEU A 105 -13.04 18.99 -12.63
CA LEU A 105 -11.74 18.37 -12.94
C LEU A 105 -11.78 17.77 -14.36
N GLY A 106 -10.74 18.07 -15.13
CA GLY A 106 -10.71 17.96 -16.58
C GLY A 106 -10.85 16.57 -17.17
N SER A 107 -11.28 16.57 -18.44
CA SER A 107 -11.05 15.54 -19.45
C SER A 107 -11.56 14.14 -19.12
N ASN A 108 -12.71 13.82 -19.74
CA ASN A 108 -13.11 12.44 -20.04
C ASN A 108 -12.03 11.73 -20.88
N ALA A 109 -10.97 11.24 -20.24
CA ALA A 109 -10.24 10.10 -20.76
C ALA A 109 -11.17 8.90 -20.64
N LYS A 110 -12.01 8.67 -21.67
CA LYS A 110 -12.78 7.43 -21.83
C LYS A 110 -11.84 6.28 -21.46
N ARG A 111 -12.19 5.51 -20.43
CA ARG A 111 -11.47 4.28 -20.06
C ARG A 111 -11.24 3.48 -21.35
N ARG A 112 -9.97 3.42 -21.75
CA ARG A 112 -9.55 2.84 -23.03
C ARG A 112 -9.87 1.37 -23.04
N LYS A 113 -10.49 0.91 -24.12
CA LYS A 113 -11.00 -0.45 -24.21
C LYS A 113 -9.94 -1.32 -24.87
N MET A 114 -9.87 -2.58 -24.44
CA MET A 114 -8.98 -3.56 -25.06
C MET A 114 -9.20 -3.70 -26.58
N ALA A 115 -10.43 -3.44 -27.05
CA ALA A 115 -10.77 -3.42 -28.47
C ALA A 115 -9.98 -2.36 -29.27
N ASP A 116 -9.57 -1.27 -28.63
CA ASP A 116 -8.85 -0.16 -29.27
C ASP A 116 -7.38 -0.51 -29.55
N LYS A 117 -6.85 -1.59 -28.95
CA LYS A 117 -5.52 -2.14 -29.21
C LYS A 117 -5.52 -3.25 -30.28
N ILE A 118 -6.69 -3.70 -30.77
CA ILE A 118 -6.77 -4.86 -31.68
C ILE A 118 -6.81 -4.40 -33.14
N LEU A 119 -5.95 -4.98 -33.99
CA LEU A 119 -6.00 -4.74 -35.43
C LEU A 119 -7.22 -5.42 -36.08
N PRO A 120 -8.03 -4.69 -36.89
CA PRO A 120 -9.13 -5.27 -37.62
C PRO A 120 -8.69 -6.42 -38.53
N GLN A 121 -9.54 -7.45 -38.67
CA GLN A 121 -9.20 -8.65 -39.43
C GLN A 121 -8.81 -8.37 -40.89
N ARG A 122 -9.49 -7.42 -41.54
CA ARG A 122 -9.17 -7.00 -42.92
C ARG A 122 -7.76 -6.40 -43.05
N ILE A 123 -7.20 -5.83 -41.98
CA ILE A 123 -5.81 -5.34 -41.96
C ILE A 123 -4.85 -6.52 -41.73
N ARG A 124 -5.25 -7.46 -40.86
CA ARG A 124 -4.45 -8.63 -40.55
C ARG A 124 -4.22 -9.55 -41.76
N GLU A 125 -5.21 -9.67 -42.63
CA GLU A 125 -5.10 -10.44 -43.88
C GLU A 125 -4.17 -9.80 -44.91
N LEU A 126 -3.88 -8.50 -44.80
CA LEU A 126 -3.04 -7.76 -45.74
C LEU A 126 -1.56 -7.74 -45.33
N VAL A 127 -1.27 -7.87 -44.03
CA VAL A 127 0.07 -7.71 -43.47
C VAL A 127 0.39 -8.92 -42.58
N PRO A 128 1.31 -9.82 -42.99
CA PRO A 128 1.59 -11.05 -42.25
C PRO A 128 2.18 -10.80 -40.85
N GLU A 129 2.94 -9.72 -40.67
CA GLU A 129 3.54 -9.31 -39.39
C GLU A 129 2.50 -8.91 -38.34
N SER A 130 1.26 -8.64 -38.77
CA SER A 130 0.15 -8.33 -37.86
C SER A 130 -0.14 -9.48 -36.86
N GLN A 131 0.16 -10.73 -37.24
CA GLN A 131 0.00 -11.87 -36.34
C GLN A 131 0.98 -11.82 -35.17
N ALA A 132 2.23 -11.42 -35.43
CA ALA A 132 3.24 -11.27 -34.37
C ALA A 132 2.81 -10.20 -33.35
N TYR A 133 2.21 -9.09 -33.80
CA TYR A 133 1.63 -8.09 -32.91
C TYR A 133 0.48 -8.65 -32.04
N MET A 134 -0.42 -9.45 -32.63
CA MET A 134 -1.50 -10.10 -31.88
C MET A 134 -0.97 -11.11 -30.84
N ASP A 135 0.11 -11.82 -31.16
CA ASP A 135 0.76 -12.75 -30.23
C ASP A 135 1.43 -11.99 -29.07
N LEU A 136 2.04 -10.83 -29.34
CA LEU A 136 2.56 -9.93 -28.30
C LEU A 136 1.45 -9.43 -27.36
N LEU A 137 0.28 -9.04 -27.88
CA LEU A 137 -0.88 -8.67 -27.05
C LEU A 137 -1.42 -9.85 -26.22
N ALA A 138 -1.34 -11.08 -26.73
CA ALA A 138 -1.70 -12.28 -25.98
C ALA A 138 -0.70 -12.58 -24.87
N PHE A 139 0.59 -12.38 -25.14
CA PHE A 139 1.66 -12.52 -24.16
C PHE A 139 1.57 -11.44 -23.07
N GLU A 140 1.40 -10.17 -23.43
CA GLU A 140 1.18 -9.03 -22.53
C GLU A 140 0.06 -9.35 -21.54
N ARG A 141 -1.12 -9.78 -22.03
CA ARG A 141 -2.24 -10.17 -21.16
C ARG A 141 -1.88 -11.25 -20.15
N LYS A 142 -1.14 -12.29 -20.56
CA LYS A 142 -0.71 -13.38 -19.66
C LYS A 142 0.30 -12.88 -18.63
N LEU A 143 1.21 -12.01 -19.05
CA LEU A 143 2.21 -11.38 -18.19
C LEU A 143 1.52 -10.51 -17.13
N ASP A 144 0.63 -9.61 -17.53
CA ASP A 144 -0.12 -8.73 -16.63
C ASP A 144 -0.98 -9.50 -15.63
N GLN A 145 -1.67 -10.55 -16.09
CA GLN A 145 -2.42 -11.45 -15.21
C GLN A 145 -1.52 -12.11 -14.17
N THR A 146 -0.31 -12.51 -14.56
CA THR A 146 0.66 -13.14 -13.66
C THR A 146 1.21 -12.13 -12.67
N ILE A 147 1.57 -10.92 -13.12
CA ILE A 147 2.03 -9.83 -12.26
C ILE A 147 0.95 -9.45 -11.25
N MET A 148 -0.29 -9.25 -11.68
CA MET A 148 -1.39 -8.88 -10.79
C MET A 148 -1.68 -9.98 -9.78
N ARG A 149 -1.68 -11.25 -10.20
CA ARG A 149 -1.83 -12.39 -9.29
C ARG A 149 -0.71 -12.42 -8.25
N LYS A 150 0.55 -12.29 -8.67
CA LYS A 150 1.70 -12.24 -7.76
C LYS A 150 1.65 -11.04 -6.82
N ARG A 151 1.17 -9.89 -7.29
CA ARG A 151 0.95 -8.70 -6.46
C ARG A 151 -0.05 -8.99 -5.34
N VAL A 152 -1.17 -9.64 -5.66
CA VAL A 152 -2.18 -10.06 -4.66
C VAL A 152 -1.62 -11.13 -3.73
N ASP A 153 -0.89 -12.12 -4.24
CA ASP A 153 -0.24 -13.16 -3.43
C ASP A 153 0.73 -12.54 -2.41
N ILE A 154 1.55 -11.56 -2.84
CA ILE A 154 2.48 -10.83 -1.96
C ILE A 154 1.71 -10.00 -0.93
N GLN A 155 0.65 -9.30 -1.35
CA GLN A 155 -0.18 -8.53 -0.43
C GLN A 155 -0.83 -9.42 0.64
N GLU A 156 -1.30 -10.61 0.26
CA GLU A 156 -1.86 -11.59 1.19
C GLU A 156 -0.78 -12.21 2.10
N ALA A 157 0.40 -12.50 1.56
CA ALA A 157 1.54 -12.98 2.34
C ALA A 157 1.97 -11.95 3.40
N LEU A 158 1.98 -10.66 3.07
CA LEU A 158 2.33 -9.58 4.00
C LEU A 158 1.31 -9.37 5.13
N LYS A 159 0.04 -9.78 4.95
CA LYS A 159 -0.96 -9.77 6.03
C LYS A 159 -0.67 -10.85 7.07
N ARG A 160 -0.01 -11.93 6.67
CA ARG A 160 0.37 -13.00 7.59
C ARG A 160 1.63 -12.55 8.33
N PRO A 161 1.70 -12.68 9.67
CA PRO A 161 2.92 -12.40 10.39
C PRO A 161 4.02 -13.33 9.86
N MET A 162 5.01 -12.74 9.18
CA MET A 162 6.16 -13.47 8.66
C MET A 162 6.99 -13.94 9.86
N LYS A 163 7.54 -15.16 9.77
CA LYS A 163 8.41 -15.68 10.84
C LYS A 163 9.60 -14.74 10.96
N GLN A 164 9.74 -14.12 12.13
CA GLN A 164 10.92 -13.34 12.43
C GLN A 164 12.12 -14.27 12.55
N GLN A 165 13.26 -13.82 12.03
CA GLN A 165 14.49 -14.58 12.12
C GLN A 165 15.02 -14.44 13.54
N LYS A 166 15.23 -15.57 14.23
CA LYS A 166 15.90 -15.58 15.53
C LYS A 166 17.39 -15.37 15.32
N ARG A 167 17.95 -14.39 16.02
CA ARG A 167 19.37 -14.04 15.97
C ARG A 167 19.89 -13.86 17.39
N LYS A 168 21.21 -14.01 17.55
CA LYS A 168 21.88 -13.80 18.83
C LYS A 168 22.27 -12.33 18.98
N LEU A 169 21.71 -11.66 19.98
CA LEU A 169 22.17 -10.37 20.48
C LEU A 169 23.17 -10.64 21.60
N ARG A 170 24.43 -10.26 21.39
CA ARG A 170 25.46 -10.39 22.42
C ARG A 170 25.48 -9.15 23.30
N LEU A 171 25.24 -9.35 24.58
CA LEU A 171 25.34 -8.35 25.63
C LEU A 171 26.74 -8.38 26.25
N TYR A 172 27.31 -7.21 26.46
CA TYR A 172 28.58 -6.98 27.15
C TYR A 172 28.31 -6.19 28.42
N ILE A 173 28.67 -6.76 29.56
CA ILE A 173 28.60 -6.09 30.86
C ILE A 173 30.03 -5.93 31.35
N SER A 174 30.46 -4.68 31.53
CA SER A 174 31.79 -4.35 32.03
C SER A 174 31.69 -3.31 33.13
N ASN A 175 32.52 -3.45 34.14
CA ASN A 175 32.67 -2.49 35.23
C ASN A 175 34.07 -1.89 35.25
N THR A 176 34.16 -0.58 35.47
CA THR A 176 35.41 0.16 35.66
C THR A 176 35.37 0.84 37.02
N PHE A 177 36.43 0.71 37.82
CA PHE A 177 36.54 1.38 39.11
C PHE A 177 37.58 2.52 39.05
N ASN A 178 37.16 3.71 39.47
CA ASN A 178 38.00 4.90 39.53
C ASN A 178 38.28 5.21 41.01
N PRO A 179 39.49 4.94 41.51
CA PRO A 179 39.86 5.23 42.89
C PRO A 179 39.91 6.74 43.16
N ALA A 180 39.70 7.12 44.41
CA ALA A 180 39.86 8.50 44.87
C ALA A 180 41.32 8.94 44.70
N ARG A 181 41.54 10.13 44.10
CA ARG A 181 42.89 10.72 44.02
C ARG A 181 43.16 11.54 45.28
N PRO A 182 44.27 11.28 46.00
CA PRO A 182 44.61 12.00 47.22
C PRO A 182 45.11 13.43 46.99
N ASP A 183 45.61 13.78 45.79
CA ASP A 183 46.25 15.07 45.49
C ASP A 183 45.41 15.99 44.58
N ALA A 184 44.12 16.20 44.89
CA ALA A 184 43.30 17.19 44.21
C ALA A 184 43.28 18.48 45.04
N ASP A 185 44.00 19.52 44.56
CA ASP A 185 43.99 20.86 45.16
C ASP A 185 42.55 21.31 45.46
N ASP A 186 42.28 21.59 46.74
CA ASP A 186 41.14 22.18 47.47
C ASP A 186 39.93 22.80 46.70
N SER A 187 39.42 22.19 45.63
CA SER A 187 38.16 22.62 45.01
C SER A 187 37.27 21.53 44.42
N ASP A 188 37.71 20.27 44.32
CA ASP A 188 36.79 19.17 44.02
C ASP A 188 37.36 17.83 44.53
N GLY A 189 36.91 17.38 45.70
CA GLY A 189 37.35 16.11 46.28
C GLY A 189 37.06 14.95 45.32
N SER A 190 38.09 14.24 44.86
CA SER A 190 37.93 13.08 43.99
C SER A 190 37.33 11.90 44.77
N ILE A 191 36.00 11.77 44.77
CA ILE A 191 35.31 10.64 45.41
C ILE A 191 35.51 9.36 44.57
N ALA A 192 35.82 8.24 45.24
CA ALA A 192 35.90 6.93 44.60
C ALA A 192 34.57 6.59 43.91
N SER A 193 34.62 6.12 42.67
CA SER A 193 33.42 5.82 41.90
C SER A 193 33.60 4.62 41.00
N TRP A 194 32.52 3.90 40.77
CA TRP A 194 32.47 2.85 39.77
C TRP A 194 31.58 3.27 38.60
N GLU A 195 31.86 2.66 37.46
CA GLU A 195 31.09 2.79 36.23
C GLU A 195 30.70 1.41 35.74
N LEU A 196 29.39 1.18 35.56
CA LEU A 196 28.84 -0.01 34.93
C LEU A 196 28.41 0.36 33.51
N ARG A 197 28.87 -0.44 32.55
CA ARG A 197 28.55 -0.29 31.12
C ARG A 197 27.88 -1.56 30.62
N VAL A 198 26.71 -1.37 30.03
CA VAL A 198 25.85 -2.42 29.47
C VAL A 198 25.68 -2.11 28.00
N GLU A 199 26.43 -2.81 27.15
CA GLU A 199 26.41 -2.63 25.70
C GLU A 199 25.86 -3.88 25.02
N GLY A 200 25.34 -3.76 23.80
CA GLY A 200 25.00 -4.95 23.04
C GLY A 200 25.18 -4.81 21.54
N LYS A 201 25.41 -5.96 20.91
CA LYS A 201 25.70 -6.05 19.48
C LYS A 201 25.02 -7.27 18.89
N LEU A 202 24.25 -7.06 17.82
CA LEU A 202 23.65 -8.16 17.07
C LEU A 202 24.75 -8.93 16.34
N LEU A 203 24.76 -10.25 16.51
CA LEU A 203 25.67 -11.14 15.79
C LEU A 203 25.12 -11.44 14.39
N ASP A 204 26.03 -11.61 13.43
CA ASP A 204 25.74 -11.97 12.03
C ASP A 204 24.79 -11.03 11.27
N ASP A 205 24.80 -9.72 11.55
CA ASP A 205 23.92 -8.74 10.88
C ASP A 205 24.25 -8.58 9.39
N PRO A 206 23.38 -9.01 8.45
CA PRO A 206 23.59 -8.88 7.02
C PRO A 206 23.06 -7.54 6.48
N GLY A 207 22.44 -6.71 7.32
CA GLY A 207 21.75 -5.49 6.94
C GLY A 207 22.67 -4.28 6.75
N LYS A 208 22.32 -3.39 5.80
CA LYS A 208 22.98 -2.08 5.63
C LYS A 208 22.66 -1.10 6.76
N GLN A 209 21.56 -1.31 7.50
CA GLN A 209 21.17 -0.50 8.66
C GLN A 209 21.26 -1.36 9.91
N LYS A 210 22.26 -1.08 10.75
CA LYS A 210 22.45 -1.75 12.04
C LYS A 210 21.35 -1.31 13.01
N LYS A 211 20.52 -2.24 13.47
CA LYS A 211 19.60 -1.98 14.59
C LYS A 211 20.40 -1.73 15.87
N LYS A 212 19.99 -0.73 16.65
CA LYS A 212 20.65 -0.34 17.90
C LYS A 212 20.32 -1.32 19.02
N PHE A 213 21.23 -1.49 19.99
CA PHE A 213 21.00 -2.36 21.16
C PHE A 213 19.67 -2.06 21.86
N SER A 214 19.41 -0.79 22.16
CA SER A 214 18.21 -0.40 22.89
C SER A 214 16.92 -0.65 22.09
N SER A 215 17.01 -0.84 20.76
CA SER A 215 15.88 -1.14 19.87
C SER A 215 15.24 -2.53 20.08
N PHE A 216 15.90 -3.42 20.85
CA PHE A 216 15.36 -4.74 21.20
C PHE A 216 14.64 -4.81 22.56
N PHE A 217 14.72 -3.75 23.37
CA PHE A 217 14.18 -3.76 24.74
C PHE A 217 13.09 -2.72 24.93
N LYS A 218 12.03 -3.12 25.62
CA LYS A 218 10.97 -2.24 26.11
C LYS A 218 11.45 -1.39 27.28
N SER A 219 12.19 -2.04 28.18
CA SER A 219 12.80 -1.39 29.33
C SER A 219 14.01 -2.18 29.82
N LEU A 220 14.84 -1.48 30.58
CA LEU A 220 16.01 -2.01 31.26
C LEU A 220 16.01 -1.45 32.67
N VAL A 221 16.12 -2.32 33.67
CA VAL A 221 16.21 -1.93 35.08
C VAL A 221 17.50 -2.51 35.65
N ILE A 222 18.27 -1.68 36.35
CA ILE A 222 19.45 -2.10 37.11
C ILE A 222 19.13 -1.87 38.57
N GLU A 223 19.01 -2.96 39.30
CA GLU A 223 18.83 -2.98 40.75
C GLU A 223 20.19 -3.17 41.41
N LEU A 224 20.60 -2.21 42.24
CA LEU A 224 21.78 -2.23 43.08
C LEU A 224 21.41 -2.68 44.50
N ASP A 225 22.42 -2.94 45.32
CA ASP A 225 22.20 -3.27 46.73
C ASP A 225 21.50 -2.12 47.48
N LYS A 226 20.29 -2.42 47.97
CA LYS A 226 19.41 -1.48 48.65
C LYS A 226 20.01 -0.97 49.97
N ASP A 227 20.80 -1.80 50.65
CA ASP A 227 21.40 -1.42 51.93
C ASP A 227 22.54 -0.41 51.74
N LEU A 228 23.22 -0.43 50.59
CA LEU A 228 24.29 0.51 50.27
C LEU A 228 23.79 1.84 49.70
N TYR A 229 22.79 1.81 48.81
CA TYR A 229 22.34 3.01 48.08
C TYR A 229 21.00 3.58 48.58
N GLY A 230 20.33 2.91 49.51
CA GLY A 230 19.04 3.32 50.04
C GLY A 230 17.88 3.14 49.04
N PRO A 231 16.64 3.40 49.48
CA PRO A 231 15.43 3.09 48.72
C PRO A 231 15.31 3.90 47.41
N ASP A 232 15.90 5.09 47.33
CA ASP A 232 15.69 5.99 46.18
C ASP A 232 16.79 5.89 45.12
N ASN A 233 18.01 5.45 45.47
CA ASN A 233 19.15 5.44 44.53
C ASN A 233 19.58 4.04 44.08
N HIS A 234 19.03 2.98 44.68
CA HIS A 234 19.38 1.60 44.31
C HIS A 234 18.81 1.16 42.95
N LEU A 235 17.82 1.87 42.39
CA LEU A 235 17.22 1.53 41.10
C LEU A 235 17.61 2.52 40.01
N VAL A 236 17.99 1.99 38.86
CA VAL A 236 18.16 2.75 37.62
C VAL A 236 17.27 2.16 36.55
N GLU A 237 16.26 2.91 36.12
CA GLU A 237 15.25 2.45 35.17
C GLU A 237 15.34 3.23 33.85
N TRP A 238 15.32 2.50 32.75
CA TRP A 238 15.15 3.05 31.41
C TRP A 238 13.91 2.42 30.78
N HIS A 239 12.99 3.27 30.34
CA HIS A 239 11.77 2.85 29.65
C HIS A 239 11.77 3.47 28.25
N ARG A 240 11.52 2.64 27.22
CA ARG A 240 11.35 3.14 25.87
C ARG A 240 10.04 3.91 25.75
N THR A 241 10.14 5.11 25.20
CA THR A 241 9.01 5.91 24.71
C THR A 241 9.11 6.11 23.20
N PRO A 242 8.01 6.50 22.51
CA PRO A 242 8.05 6.75 21.06
C PRO A 242 9.05 7.81 20.60
N THR A 243 9.51 8.68 21.51
CA THR A 243 10.47 9.75 21.25
C THR A 243 11.89 9.42 21.73
N THR A 244 12.10 8.24 22.33
CA THR A 244 13.42 7.85 22.86
C THR A 244 14.41 7.63 21.72
N GLN A 245 15.58 8.27 21.81
CA GLN A 245 16.67 8.02 20.87
C GLN A 245 17.30 6.65 21.17
N GLU A 246 17.46 5.84 20.12
CA GLU A 246 18.05 4.51 20.26
C GLU A 246 19.59 4.57 20.42
N THR A 247 20.14 3.72 21.28
CA THR A 247 21.56 3.70 21.68
C THR A 247 22.11 2.27 21.68
N ASP A 248 23.44 2.13 21.57
CA ASP A 248 24.12 0.82 21.57
C ASP A 248 24.51 0.33 22.97
N GLY A 249 24.31 1.16 24.00
CA GLY A 249 24.55 0.80 25.38
C GLY A 249 24.11 1.87 26.38
N PHE A 250 24.19 1.50 27.65
CA PHE A 250 23.91 2.34 28.80
C PHE A 250 25.11 2.36 29.72
N GLN A 251 25.37 3.52 30.32
CA GLN A 251 26.47 3.75 31.25
C GLN A 251 25.89 4.35 32.53
N VAL A 252 26.20 3.73 33.67
CA VAL A 252 25.77 4.17 34.99
C VAL A 252 27.01 4.40 35.84
N LYS A 253 27.14 5.58 36.42
CA LYS A 253 28.23 5.94 37.33
C LYS A 253 27.68 6.32 38.69
N ARG A 254 28.23 5.75 39.75
CA ARG A 254 27.88 6.07 41.14
C ARG A 254 29.14 6.13 42.02
N PRO A 255 29.11 6.92 43.11
CA PRO A 255 30.17 6.88 44.11
C PRO A 255 30.13 5.57 44.90
N GLY A 256 31.29 5.12 45.38
CA GLY A 256 31.43 3.92 46.20
C GLY A 256 32.80 3.28 46.04
N ASP A 257 33.32 2.74 47.12
CA ASP A 257 34.63 2.06 47.27
C ASP A 257 34.49 0.58 47.67
N VAL A 258 33.26 0.09 47.79
CA VAL A 258 32.91 -1.30 48.11
C VAL A 258 32.35 -2.00 46.87
N SER A 259 32.60 -3.31 46.75
CA SER A 259 32.00 -4.11 45.67
C SER A 259 30.49 -4.25 45.85
N VAL A 260 29.74 -4.03 44.76
CA VAL A 260 28.26 -3.95 44.80
C VAL A 260 27.68 -5.06 43.94
N ARG A 261 26.72 -5.83 44.48
CA ARG A 261 25.93 -6.76 43.67
C ARG A 261 24.85 -5.97 42.93
N CYS A 262 24.70 -6.24 41.64
CA CYS A 262 23.64 -5.68 40.84
C CYS A 262 22.89 -6.75 40.04
N THR A 263 21.60 -6.51 39.85
CA THR A 263 20.69 -7.35 39.08
C THR A 263 20.19 -6.54 37.89
N LEU A 264 20.47 -7.01 36.68
CA LEU A 264 19.95 -6.41 35.47
C LEU A 264 18.67 -7.15 35.06
N LEU A 265 17.57 -6.41 34.94
CA LEU A 265 16.30 -6.90 34.43
C LEU A 265 16.05 -6.28 33.05
N LEU A 266 16.10 -7.12 32.02
CA LEU A 266 15.96 -6.72 30.63
C LEU A 266 14.59 -7.18 30.11
N MET A 267 13.69 -6.24 29.83
CA MET A 267 12.38 -6.54 29.22
C MET A 267 12.48 -6.42 27.70
N LEU A 268 12.38 -7.55 26.99
CA LEU A 268 12.39 -7.57 25.52
C LEU A 268 11.12 -6.93 24.94
N GLU A 269 11.29 -6.19 23.84
CA GLU A 269 10.20 -5.67 23.04
C GLU A 269 9.84 -6.69 21.95
N TYR A 270 8.70 -7.35 22.10
CA TYR A 270 8.19 -8.29 21.09
C TYR A 270 7.21 -7.60 20.15
N GLN A 271 7.41 -7.74 18.85
CA GLN A 271 6.50 -7.18 17.85
C GLN A 271 6.11 -8.26 16.83
N PRO A 272 4.89 -8.83 16.88
CA PRO A 272 3.77 -8.44 17.74
C PRO A 272 3.95 -8.84 19.22
N PRO A 273 3.20 -8.22 20.16
CA PRO A 273 3.31 -8.52 21.57
C PRO A 273 3.13 -10.00 21.89
N GLN A 274 4.10 -10.56 22.62
CA GLN A 274 4.04 -11.90 23.18
C GLN A 274 3.62 -11.85 24.65
N PHE A 275 3.00 -12.92 25.11
CA PHE A 275 2.47 -13.06 26.46
C PHE A 275 2.95 -14.38 27.05
N LYS A 276 3.25 -14.36 28.34
CA LYS A 276 3.47 -15.56 29.13
C LYS A 276 2.12 -16.14 29.52
N LEU A 277 1.95 -17.44 29.34
CA LEU A 277 0.70 -18.12 29.68
C LEU A 277 0.70 -18.47 31.17
N ASP A 278 -0.49 -18.49 31.78
CA ASP A 278 -0.69 -19.12 33.08
C ASP A 278 -0.09 -20.55 33.08
N PRO A 279 0.61 -20.99 34.15
CA PRO A 279 1.30 -22.29 34.17
C PRO A 279 0.41 -23.49 33.81
N ARG A 280 -0.88 -23.44 34.14
CA ARG A 280 -1.84 -24.52 33.86
C ARG A 280 -2.15 -24.57 32.38
N LEU A 281 -2.42 -23.41 31.77
CA LEU A 281 -2.64 -23.27 30.34
C LEU A 281 -1.38 -23.56 29.53
N ALA A 282 -0.22 -23.10 30.01
CA ALA A 282 1.08 -23.33 29.38
C ALA A 282 1.40 -24.82 29.26
N ARG A 283 1.16 -25.58 30.34
CA ARG A 283 1.35 -27.04 30.35
C ARG A 283 0.37 -27.75 29.42
N LEU A 284 -0.87 -27.30 29.34
CA LEU A 284 -1.89 -27.90 28.48
C LEU A 284 -1.56 -27.72 26.99
N LEU A 285 -1.17 -26.51 26.60
CA LEU A 285 -0.89 -26.17 25.20
C LEU A 285 0.56 -26.50 24.78
N GLY A 286 1.45 -26.76 25.74
CA GLY A 286 2.89 -26.92 25.50
C GLY A 286 3.58 -25.61 25.09
N ILE A 287 3.04 -24.47 25.52
CA ILE A 287 3.49 -23.13 25.10
C ILE A 287 3.77 -22.28 26.35
N HIS A 288 5.00 -21.80 26.50
CA HIS A 288 5.35 -20.91 27.61
C HIS A 288 5.07 -19.43 27.31
N THR A 289 5.58 -18.94 26.17
CA THR A 289 5.44 -17.54 25.72
C THR A 289 5.15 -17.49 24.23
N GLN A 290 4.07 -16.82 23.82
CA GLN A 290 3.67 -16.68 22.42
C GLN A 290 2.78 -15.47 22.17
N THR A 291 2.52 -15.16 20.90
CA THR A 291 1.52 -14.14 20.51
C THR A 291 0.10 -14.61 20.81
N ARG A 292 -0.82 -13.68 21.10
CA ARG A 292 -2.23 -14.00 21.36
C ARG A 292 -2.88 -14.83 20.23
N SER A 293 -2.56 -14.51 18.97
CA SER A 293 -3.06 -15.25 17.82
C SER A 293 -2.58 -16.71 17.80
N CYS A 294 -1.29 -16.95 18.05
CA CYS A 294 -0.74 -18.30 18.15
C CYS A 294 -1.37 -19.10 19.30
N ILE A 295 -1.59 -18.46 20.45
CA ILE A 295 -2.21 -19.09 21.63
C ILE A 295 -3.65 -19.52 21.31
N ILE A 296 -4.45 -18.66 20.67
CA ILE A 296 -5.81 -18.99 20.25
C ILE A 296 -5.81 -20.15 19.24
N GLN A 297 -4.87 -20.14 18.28
CA GLN A 297 -4.72 -21.25 17.33
C GLN A 297 -4.36 -22.57 18.01
N ALA A 298 -3.45 -22.55 18.99
CA ALA A 298 -3.08 -23.74 19.76
C ALA A 298 -4.26 -24.26 20.59
N LEU A 299 -5.02 -23.36 21.20
CA LEU A 299 -6.25 -23.71 21.92
C LEU A 299 -7.28 -24.33 20.99
N TRP A 300 -7.46 -23.77 19.79
CA TRP A 300 -8.34 -24.34 18.77
C TRP A 300 -7.86 -25.72 18.30
N GLN A 301 -6.56 -25.90 18.14
CA GLN A 301 -5.97 -27.19 17.79
C GLN A 301 -6.23 -28.23 18.89
N TYR A 302 -6.13 -27.84 20.17
CA TYR A 302 -6.48 -28.70 21.30
C TYR A 302 -7.96 -29.11 21.26
N VAL A 303 -8.86 -28.15 21.05
CA VAL A 303 -10.32 -28.41 20.93
C VAL A 303 -10.63 -29.39 19.81
N LYS A 304 -10.01 -29.23 18.64
CA LYS A 304 -10.18 -30.14 17.50
C LYS A 304 -9.64 -31.53 17.78
N THR A 305 -8.44 -31.62 18.34
CA THR A 305 -7.76 -32.89 18.60
C THR A 305 -8.55 -33.74 19.60
N ASN A 306 -9.11 -33.10 20.63
CA ASN A 306 -9.90 -33.75 21.66
C ASN A 306 -11.42 -33.79 21.35
N LYS A 307 -11.84 -33.33 20.16
CA LYS A 307 -13.24 -33.29 19.71
C LYS A 307 -14.19 -32.62 20.72
N LEU A 308 -13.75 -31.52 21.31
CA LEU A 308 -14.49 -30.79 22.35
C LEU A 308 -15.54 -29.83 21.78
N GLN A 309 -15.58 -29.63 20.47
CA GLN A 309 -16.63 -28.84 19.83
C GLN A 309 -17.96 -29.60 19.89
N ASP A 310 -19.03 -28.91 20.31
CA ASP A 310 -20.36 -29.50 20.40
C ASP A 310 -20.88 -29.89 19.00
N SER A 311 -21.48 -31.08 18.91
CA SER A 311 -21.94 -31.66 17.65
C SER A 311 -23.20 -31.00 17.10
N HIS A 312 -24.06 -30.49 17.97
CA HIS A 312 -25.34 -29.87 17.62
C HIS A 312 -25.18 -28.37 17.45
N ASP A 313 -24.37 -27.74 18.32
CA ASP A 313 -24.12 -26.30 18.29
C ASP A 313 -22.63 -25.98 18.17
N LYS A 314 -22.17 -25.80 16.94
CA LYS A 314 -20.74 -25.58 16.62
C LYS A 314 -20.16 -24.28 17.21
N GLU A 315 -20.98 -23.40 17.79
CA GLU A 315 -20.50 -22.20 18.49
C GLU A 315 -19.95 -22.51 19.89
N TYR A 316 -20.33 -23.65 20.46
CA TYR A 316 -19.95 -24.05 21.81
C TYR A 316 -18.86 -25.14 21.83
N ILE A 317 -18.09 -25.06 22.91
CA ILE A 317 -17.05 -26.00 23.29
C ILE A 317 -17.48 -26.60 24.62
N ASN A 318 -17.53 -27.93 24.66
CA ASN A 318 -17.75 -28.69 25.88
C ASN A 318 -16.40 -28.85 26.56
N CYS A 319 -16.19 -28.11 27.65
CA CYS A 319 -14.92 -28.09 28.36
C CYS A 319 -14.66 -29.44 29.00
N ASP A 320 -13.51 -30.04 28.69
CA ASP A 320 -13.02 -31.22 29.41
C ASP A 320 -12.54 -30.85 30.82
N LYS A 321 -12.06 -31.85 31.57
CA LYS A 321 -11.56 -31.65 32.95
C LYS A 321 -10.45 -30.59 33.04
N TYR A 322 -9.64 -30.41 32.00
CA TYR A 322 -8.53 -29.46 32.00
C TYR A 322 -8.99 -28.04 31.63
N PHE A 323 -9.90 -27.92 30.65
CA PHE A 323 -10.54 -26.64 30.31
C PHE A 323 -11.41 -26.13 31.44
N GLN A 324 -12.18 -27.00 32.10
CA GLN A 324 -12.99 -26.63 33.26
C GLN A 324 -12.11 -26.09 34.38
N GLN A 325 -10.95 -26.71 34.60
CA GLN A 325 -9.97 -26.26 35.57
C GLN A 325 -9.42 -24.86 35.25
N ILE A 326 -9.17 -24.54 33.98
CA ILE A 326 -8.52 -23.29 33.56
C ILE A 326 -9.53 -22.14 33.39
N PHE A 327 -10.69 -22.41 32.80
CA PHE A 327 -11.70 -21.41 32.45
C PHE A 327 -12.86 -21.32 33.45
N ASP A 328 -12.91 -22.22 34.44
CA ASP A 328 -13.96 -22.32 35.46
C ASP A 328 -15.37 -22.38 34.87
N CYS A 329 -15.52 -23.02 33.70
CA CYS A 329 -16.81 -23.20 33.05
C CYS A 329 -16.94 -24.59 32.39
N PRO A 330 -18.11 -25.24 32.50
CA PRO A 330 -18.38 -26.53 31.86
C PRO A 330 -18.58 -26.41 30.34
N ARG A 331 -19.01 -25.23 29.87
CA ARG A 331 -19.29 -24.94 28.47
C ARG A 331 -18.83 -23.53 28.15
N LEU A 332 -18.19 -23.34 26.99
CA LEU A 332 -17.60 -22.08 26.58
C LEU A 332 -17.95 -21.77 25.11
N LYS A 333 -18.30 -20.52 24.79
CA LYS A 333 -18.52 -20.08 23.40
C LYS A 333 -17.21 -19.62 22.75
N PHE A 334 -17.00 -19.88 21.46
CA PHE A 334 -15.79 -19.44 20.75
C PHE A 334 -15.51 -17.94 20.85
N SER A 335 -16.56 -17.11 20.79
CA SER A 335 -16.45 -15.65 20.89
C SER A 335 -15.99 -15.15 22.26
N GLU A 336 -16.14 -15.97 23.31
CA GLU A 336 -15.74 -15.62 24.68
C GLU A 336 -14.27 -15.94 24.97
N ILE A 337 -13.65 -16.83 24.18
CA ILE A 337 -12.24 -17.23 24.38
C ILE A 337 -11.30 -16.03 24.49
N PRO A 338 -11.34 -15.02 23.58
CA PRO A 338 -10.41 -13.90 23.69
C PRO A 338 -10.55 -13.15 25.02
N GLN A 339 -11.77 -12.95 25.51
CA GLN A 339 -12.02 -12.25 26.77
C GLN A 339 -11.53 -13.07 27.96
N ARG A 340 -11.91 -14.36 28.04
CA ARG A 340 -11.49 -15.29 29.09
C ARG A 340 -9.97 -15.45 29.15
N LEU A 341 -9.32 -15.45 27.99
CA LEU A 341 -7.88 -15.58 27.88
C LEU A 341 -7.14 -14.35 28.47
N THR A 342 -7.75 -13.17 28.50
CA THR A 342 -7.10 -11.93 28.97
C THR A 342 -6.49 -12.06 30.37
N ASN A 343 -7.19 -12.74 31.30
CA ASN A 343 -6.71 -12.94 32.67
C ASN A 343 -5.65 -14.05 32.80
N LEU A 344 -5.47 -14.85 31.75
CA LEU A 344 -4.51 -15.96 31.69
C LEU A 344 -3.24 -15.59 30.89
N LEU A 345 -3.20 -14.37 30.34
CA LEU A 345 -2.06 -13.82 29.61
C LEU A 345 -1.34 -12.81 30.49
N LEU A 346 -0.17 -13.21 30.97
CA LEU A 346 0.72 -12.39 31.78
C LEU A 346 1.77 -11.70 30.90
N PRO A 347 2.36 -10.59 31.35
CA PRO A 347 3.54 -10.04 30.69
C PRO A 347 4.66 -11.09 30.64
N PRO A 348 5.50 -11.12 29.57
CA PRO A 348 6.68 -11.97 29.52
C PRO A 348 7.62 -11.70 30.69
N ASP A 349 8.30 -12.74 31.17
CA ASP A 349 9.29 -12.59 32.23
C ASP A 349 10.50 -11.78 31.71
N PRO A 350 11.06 -10.87 32.52
CA PRO A 350 12.31 -10.20 32.19
C PRO A 350 13.47 -11.21 32.16
N ILE A 351 14.49 -10.92 31.37
CA ILE A 351 15.77 -11.62 31.46
C ILE A 351 16.51 -11.05 32.67
N VAL A 352 16.83 -11.91 33.63
CA VAL A 352 17.52 -11.53 34.87
C VAL A 352 18.98 -11.95 34.78
N ILE A 353 19.90 -11.00 34.94
CA ILE A 353 21.34 -11.22 34.95
C ILE A 353 21.92 -10.67 36.25
N ASN A 354 22.52 -11.55 37.04
CA ASN A 354 23.21 -11.16 38.28
C ASN A 354 24.67 -10.85 37.95
N HIS A 355 25.14 -9.68 38.35
CA HIS A 355 26.51 -9.23 38.14
C HIS A 355 27.07 -8.60 39.44
N VAL A 356 28.38 -8.64 39.61
CA VAL A 356 29.05 -8.05 40.77
C VAL A 356 30.03 -7.01 40.26
N ILE A 357 29.81 -5.76 40.67
CA ILE A 357 30.69 -4.64 40.38
C ILE A 357 31.86 -4.75 41.35
N SER A 358 32.99 -5.25 40.85
CA SER A 358 34.23 -5.37 41.61
C SER A 358 34.99 -4.05 41.63
N VAL A 359 35.57 -3.71 42.78
CA VAL A 359 36.49 -2.57 42.96
C VAL A 359 37.96 -2.96 42.78
N ASP A 360 38.24 -4.25 42.58
CA ASP A 360 39.60 -4.75 42.40
C ASP A 360 40.18 -4.27 41.05
N PRO A 361 41.35 -3.59 41.04
CA PRO A 361 42.05 -3.20 39.83
C PRO A 361 42.30 -4.35 38.82
N ASN A 362 42.43 -5.59 39.30
CA ASN A 362 42.66 -6.76 38.45
C ASN A 362 41.40 -7.22 37.68
N ASP A 363 40.21 -6.88 38.18
CA ASP A 363 38.92 -7.30 37.58
C ASP A 363 38.39 -6.29 36.55
N GLN A 364 38.96 -5.08 36.45
CA GLN A 364 38.48 -4.00 35.58
C GLN A 364 38.46 -4.33 34.08
N LYS A 365 39.11 -5.42 33.64
CA LYS A 365 39.14 -5.87 32.24
C LYS A 365 38.23 -7.05 31.95
N LYS A 366 37.49 -7.57 32.93
CA LYS A 366 36.60 -8.73 32.73
C LYS A 366 35.25 -8.25 32.21
N THR A 367 35.04 -8.37 30.90
CA THR A 367 33.73 -8.17 30.28
C THR A 367 32.93 -9.47 30.29
N ALA A 368 31.81 -9.50 31.01
CA ALA A 368 30.87 -10.61 30.96
C ALA A 368 30.05 -10.54 29.67
N CYS A 369 29.99 -11.66 28.94
CA CYS A 369 29.27 -11.76 27.67
C CYS A 369 28.07 -12.70 27.80
N TYR A 370 26.88 -12.25 27.39
CA TYR A 370 25.66 -13.05 27.39
C TYR A 370 24.99 -13.01 26.01
N ASP A 371 24.54 -14.15 25.51
CA ASP A 371 23.86 -14.24 24.22
C ASP A 371 22.35 -14.40 24.41
N ILE A 372 21.59 -13.45 23.89
CA ILE A 372 20.12 -13.41 23.98
C ILE A 372 19.54 -13.67 22.60
N ASP A 373 18.55 -14.57 22.51
CA ASP A 373 17.79 -14.75 21.26
C ASP A 373 16.80 -13.60 21.07
N VAL A 374 17.00 -12.83 19.99
CA VAL A 374 16.10 -11.74 19.58
C VAL A 374 15.49 -12.02 18.22
N GLU A 375 14.27 -11.56 18.04
CA GLU A 375 13.52 -11.68 16.80
C GLU A 375 13.78 -10.46 15.91
N VAL A 376 14.22 -10.69 14.67
CA VAL A 376 14.52 -9.63 13.70
C VAL A 376 13.61 -9.76 12.48
N ASP A 377 13.14 -8.64 11.97
CA ASP A 377 12.33 -8.58 10.76
C ASP A 377 13.07 -9.18 9.57
N ASP A 378 12.35 -9.99 8.78
CA ASP A 378 12.90 -10.56 7.56
C ASP A 378 13.12 -9.45 6.50
N PRO A 379 14.34 -9.31 5.93
CA PRO A 379 14.60 -8.38 4.83
C PRO A 379 13.63 -8.51 3.65
N LEU A 380 13.09 -9.71 3.42
CA LEU A 380 12.10 -9.99 2.39
C LEU A 380 10.84 -9.14 2.54
N LYS A 381 10.43 -8.82 3.78
CA LYS A 381 9.26 -7.97 4.05
C LYS A 381 9.43 -6.57 3.44
N SER A 382 10.63 -5.99 3.58
CA SER A 382 10.95 -4.69 2.99
C SER A 382 10.96 -4.75 1.46
N GLN A 383 11.55 -5.81 0.88
CA GLN A 383 11.58 -6.02 -0.57
C GLN A 383 10.17 -6.19 -1.15
N MET A 384 9.33 -7.00 -0.51
CA MET A 384 7.93 -7.19 -0.89
C MET A 384 7.14 -5.88 -0.81
N SER A 385 7.30 -5.11 0.27
CA SER A 385 6.67 -3.80 0.40
C SER A 385 7.14 -2.84 -0.68
N SER A 386 8.44 -2.82 -0.99
CA SER A 386 9.01 -2.01 -2.07
C SER A 386 8.44 -2.39 -3.43
N PHE A 387 8.31 -3.69 -3.72
CA PHE A 387 7.67 -4.18 -4.95
C PHE A 387 6.21 -3.73 -5.08
N LEU A 388 5.42 -3.78 -4.00
CA LEU A 388 4.01 -3.36 -4.03
C LEU A 388 3.84 -1.84 -4.20
N LEU A 389 4.75 -1.06 -3.63
CA LEU A 389 4.75 0.40 -3.72
C LEU A 389 5.39 0.91 -5.00
N SER A 390 6.18 0.07 -5.69
CA SER A 390 6.79 0.44 -6.95
C SER A 390 5.71 0.73 -7.99
N THR A 391 5.61 2.01 -8.36
CA THR A 391 4.88 2.49 -9.53
C THR A 391 5.81 2.77 -10.70
N ALA A 392 7.07 2.30 -10.61
CA ALA A 392 8.08 2.53 -11.62
C ALA A 392 7.56 2.14 -13.01
N ASN A 393 7.81 3.02 -13.98
CA ASN A 393 7.50 2.85 -15.40
C ASN A 393 6.00 2.85 -15.78
N GLN A 394 5.07 3.10 -14.85
CA GLN A 394 3.64 3.19 -15.22
C GLN A 394 3.34 4.35 -16.17
N GLN A 395 4.02 5.49 -16.01
CA GLN A 395 3.87 6.64 -16.90
C GLN A 395 4.42 6.37 -18.31
N GLU A 396 5.54 5.67 -18.40
CA GLU A 396 6.13 5.26 -19.68
C GLU A 396 5.28 4.22 -20.39
N ILE A 397 4.73 3.24 -19.66
CA ILE A 397 3.76 2.29 -20.21
C ILE A 397 2.53 3.03 -20.75
N ALA A 398 2.00 4.01 -20.01
CA ALA A 398 0.86 4.79 -20.45
C ALA A 398 1.15 5.62 -21.72
N SER A 399 2.37 6.16 -21.87
CA SER A 399 2.75 6.92 -23.06
C SER A 399 2.96 6.01 -24.27
N LEU A 400 3.57 4.83 -24.09
CA LEU A 400 3.70 3.82 -25.14
C LEU A 400 2.32 3.31 -25.58
N ASP A 401 1.41 3.09 -24.63
CA ASP A 401 0.03 2.75 -24.92
C ASP A 401 -0.64 3.83 -25.77
N ASN A 402 -0.52 5.12 -25.44
CA ASN A 402 -1.06 6.20 -26.27
C ASN A 402 -0.57 6.10 -27.71
N LYS A 403 0.75 5.91 -27.87
CA LYS A 403 1.38 5.83 -29.17
C LYS A 403 0.89 4.62 -29.98
N ILE A 404 0.67 3.48 -29.33
CA ILE A 404 0.04 2.31 -29.94
C ILE A 404 -1.36 2.67 -30.47
N HIS A 405 -2.19 3.33 -29.67
CA HIS A 405 -3.55 3.71 -30.08
C HIS A 405 -3.55 4.68 -31.27
N GLU A 406 -2.75 5.75 -31.20
CA GLU A 406 -2.61 6.72 -32.29
C GLU A 406 -2.14 6.05 -33.59
N THR A 407 -1.20 5.11 -33.47
CA THR A 407 -0.70 4.35 -34.62
C THR A 407 -1.79 3.44 -35.22
N ILE A 408 -2.58 2.75 -34.39
CA ILE A 408 -3.69 1.91 -34.85
C ILE A 408 -4.76 2.75 -35.54
N GLU A 409 -5.08 3.93 -35.01
CA GLU A 409 -6.03 4.85 -35.64
C GLU A 409 -5.53 5.31 -37.01
N SER A 410 -4.25 5.69 -37.10
CA SER A 410 -3.61 6.04 -38.38
C SER A 410 -3.65 4.87 -39.38
N ILE A 411 -3.35 3.65 -38.93
CA ILE A 411 -3.45 2.43 -39.75
C ILE A 411 -4.88 2.23 -40.28
N ASN A 412 -5.89 2.46 -39.44
CA ASN A 412 -7.29 2.33 -39.84
C ASN A 412 -7.69 3.39 -40.88
N GLN A 413 -7.27 4.64 -40.70
CA GLN A 413 -7.51 5.72 -41.66
C GLN A 413 -6.85 5.42 -43.02
N LEU A 414 -5.58 5.01 -43.01
CA LEU A 414 -4.85 4.64 -44.22
C LEU A 414 -5.49 3.44 -44.92
N LYS A 415 -6.00 2.46 -44.17
CA LYS A 415 -6.73 1.33 -44.76
C LYS A 415 -8.02 1.78 -45.43
N ILE A 416 -8.80 2.70 -44.82
CA ILE A 416 -10.01 3.25 -45.45
C ILE A 416 -9.65 3.94 -46.77
N GLN A 417 -8.61 4.77 -46.78
CA GLN A 417 -8.13 5.45 -47.99
C GLN A 417 -7.68 4.46 -49.07
N ARG A 418 -6.91 3.43 -48.68
CA ARG A 418 -6.48 2.35 -49.59
C ARG A 418 -7.67 1.64 -50.21
N ASP A 419 -8.64 1.23 -49.39
CA ASP A 419 -9.82 0.50 -49.86
C ASP A 419 -10.70 1.38 -50.78
N PHE A 420 -10.83 2.67 -50.48
CA PHE A 420 -11.50 3.65 -51.35
C PHE A 420 -10.82 3.70 -52.73
N MET A 421 -9.50 3.91 -52.75
CA MET A 421 -8.71 4.01 -53.99
C MET A 421 -8.75 2.70 -54.79
N LEU A 422 -8.67 1.55 -54.12
CA LEU A 422 -8.77 0.23 -54.76
C LEU A 422 -10.17 -0.07 -55.31
N SER A 423 -11.22 0.37 -54.64
CA SER A 423 -12.59 0.17 -55.12
C SER A 423 -12.85 1.00 -56.36
N PHE A 424 -12.38 2.25 -56.37
CA PHE A 424 -12.43 3.13 -57.53
C PHE A 424 -11.63 2.58 -58.72
N SER A 425 -10.43 2.04 -58.50
CA SER A 425 -9.59 1.52 -59.60
C SER A 425 -10.13 0.21 -60.21
N ARG A 426 -10.93 -0.56 -59.47
CA ARG A 426 -11.54 -1.82 -59.95
C ARG A 426 -12.77 -1.59 -60.83
N ASP A 427 -13.69 -0.72 -60.41
CA ASP A 427 -14.87 -0.33 -61.20
C ASP A 427 -15.22 1.14 -60.93
N PRO A 428 -14.61 2.08 -61.67
CA PRO A 428 -14.79 3.50 -61.40
C PRO A 428 -16.22 3.95 -61.65
N LYS A 429 -16.93 3.37 -62.62
CA LYS A 429 -18.30 3.77 -62.96
C LYS A 429 -19.28 3.34 -61.87
N GLY A 430 -19.26 2.07 -61.49
CA GLY A 430 -20.11 1.55 -60.42
C GLY A 430 -19.79 2.25 -59.09
N TYR A 431 -18.51 2.44 -58.80
CA TYR A 431 -18.08 3.09 -57.57
C TYR A 431 -18.53 4.54 -57.45
N ILE A 432 -18.40 5.37 -58.50
CA ILE A 432 -18.90 6.76 -58.48
C ILE A 432 -20.41 6.78 -58.23
N GLN A 433 -21.18 5.88 -58.86
CA GLN A 433 -22.63 5.83 -58.68
C GLN A 433 -23.00 5.47 -57.23
N ASP A 434 -22.33 4.51 -56.63
CA ASP A 434 -22.56 4.12 -55.25
C ASP A 434 -22.07 5.17 -54.26
N TRP A 435 -20.97 5.86 -54.58
CA TRP A 435 -20.46 6.98 -53.79
C TRP A 435 -21.45 8.15 -53.78
N LEU A 436 -22.03 8.53 -54.92
CA LEU A 436 -23.07 9.56 -55.00
C LEU A 436 -24.32 9.19 -54.18
N LYS A 437 -24.75 7.93 -54.23
CA LYS A 437 -25.86 7.43 -53.39
C LYS A 437 -25.51 7.52 -51.90
N SER A 438 -24.30 7.13 -51.51
CA SER A 438 -23.83 7.21 -50.12
C SER A 438 -23.81 8.67 -49.64
N GLN A 439 -23.18 9.57 -50.39
CA GLN A 439 -23.10 11.00 -50.03
C GLN A 439 -24.47 11.64 -49.95
N SER A 440 -25.40 11.31 -50.86
CA SER A 440 -26.78 11.80 -50.80
C SER A 440 -27.49 11.30 -49.54
N ARG A 441 -27.30 10.04 -49.15
CA ARG A 441 -27.85 9.48 -47.91
C ARG A 441 -27.26 10.14 -46.67
N ASP A 442 -25.94 10.29 -46.62
CA ASP A 442 -25.24 10.91 -45.49
C ASP A 442 -25.67 12.38 -45.34
N PHE A 443 -25.81 13.11 -46.45
CA PHE A 443 -26.32 14.48 -46.46
C PHE A 443 -27.75 14.57 -45.91
N LYS A 444 -28.66 13.69 -46.35
CA LYS A 444 -30.02 13.63 -45.83
C LYS A 444 -30.06 13.37 -44.33
N LEU A 445 -29.20 12.47 -43.85
CA LEU A 445 -29.09 12.14 -42.43
C LEU A 445 -28.50 13.30 -41.61
N MET A 446 -27.55 14.06 -42.15
CA MET A 446 -26.98 15.23 -41.46
C MET A 446 -27.91 16.45 -41.44
N THR A 447 -28.86 16.52 -42.36
CA THR A 447 -29.77 17.68 -42.53
C THR A 447 -31.21 17.39 -42.14
N ASP A 448 -31.48 16.18 -41.61
CA ASP A 448 -32.82 15.66 -41.33
C ASP A 448 -33.80 15.78 -42.51
N VAL A 449 -33.27 15.82 -43.74
CA VAL A 449 -34.07 15.87 -44.96
C VAL A 449 -34.64 14.48 -45.20
N VAL A 450 -35.95 14.35 -45.01
CA VAL A 450 -36.71 13.12 -45.25
C VAL A 450 -37.26 13.10 -46.67
N GLY A 451 -37.38 11.90 -47.24
CA GLY A 451 -38.01 11.69 -48.54
C GLY A 451 -37.02 11.76 -49.70
N ASN A 452 -37.53 11.45 -50.88
CA ASN A 452 -36.79 11.56 -52.13
C ASN A 452 -37.69 12.25 -53.16
N PRO A 453 -37.55 13.58 -53.34
CA PRO A 453 -38.42 14.35 -54.23
C PRO A 453 -38.48 13.80 -55.66
N GLU A 454 -37.40 13.17 -56.13
CA GLU A 454 -37.33 12.54 -57.45
C GLU A 454 -38.12 11.24 -57.55
N GLU A 455 -38.26 10.48 -56.47
CA GLU A 455 -39.12 9.29 -56.42
C GLU A 455 -40.58 9.72 -56.25
N GLU A 456 -40.85 10.68 -55.36
CA GLU A 456 -42.19 11.23 -55.10
C GLU A 456 -42.83 11.89 -56.33
N ARG A 457 -42.03 12.30 -57.32
CA ARG A 457 -42.50 12.80 -58.62
C ARG A 457 -43.01 11.70 -59.55
N ARG A 458 -42.63 10.45 -59.35
CA ARG A 458 -42.96 9.34 -60.26
C ARG A 458 -44.26 8.67 -59.82
N ALA A 459 -45.15 8.39 -60.76
CA ALA A 459 -46.41 7.69 -60.49
C ALA A 459 -46.21 6.32 -59.81
N ALA A 460 -45.10 5.63 -60.08
CA ALA A 460 -44.76 4.36 -59.45
C ALA A 460 -44.71 4.44 -57.91
N PHE A 461 -44.27 5.58 -57.35
CA PHE A 461 -44.19 5.79 -55.90
C PHE A 461 -45.56 5.67 -55.20
N TYR A 462 -46.64 6.04 -55.89
CA TYR A 462 -48.00 6.01 -55.34
C TYR A 462 -48.73 4.68 -55.57
N HIS A 463 -48.10 3.70 -56.23
CA HIS A 463 -48.64 2.34 -56.38
C HIS A 463 -48.19 1.39 -55.25
N GLU A 464 -47.47 1.92 -54.27
CA GLU A 464 -46.99 1.14 -53.11
C GLU A 464 -48.13 0.78 -52.15
N PRO A 465 -48.00 -0.30 -51.35
CA PRO A 465 -49.06 -0.80 -50.47
C PRO A 465 -49.57 0.22 -49.43
N TRP A 466 -48.74 1.18 -49.05
CA TRP A 466 -49.10 2.22 -48.08
C TRP A 466 -50.07 3.28 -48.64
N SER A 467 -50.23 3.36 -49.96
CA SER A 467 -51.01 4.42 -50.63
C SER A 467 -52.48 4.43 -50.22
N GLN A 468 -53.15 3.27 -50.20
CA GLN A 468 -54.58 3.16 -49.85
C GLN A 468 -54.84 3.57 -48.39
N GLU A 469 -53.97 3.15 -47.47
CA GLU A 469 -54.06 3.53 -46.07
C GLU A 469 -53.76 5.02 -45.88
N ALA A 470 -52.75 5.56 -46.57
CA ALA A 470 -52.39 6.97 -46.53
C ALA A 470 -53.55 7.86 -47.00
N VAL A 471 -54.23 7.49 -48.09
CA VAL A 471 -55.43 8.19 -48.59
C VAL A 471 -56.55 8.15 -47.54
N SER A 472 -56.76 6.99 -46.90
CA SER A 472 -57.79 6.83 -45.86
C SER A 472 -57.52 7.73 -44.64
N ARG A 473 -56.27 7.76 -44.16
CA ARG A 473 -55.83 8.65 -43.07
C ARG A 473 -55.96 10.12 -43.46
N TYR A 474 -55.58 10.47 -44.69
CA TYR A 474 -55.71 11.82 -45.22
C TYR A 474 -57.17 12.27 -45.26
N PHE A 475 -58.08 11.44 -45.78
CA PHE A 475 -59.51 11.74 -45.81
C PHE A 475 -60.10 11.91 -44.41
N TYR A 476 -59.74 11.04 -43.47
CA TYR A 476 -60.17 11.17 -42.07
C TYR A 476 -59.74 12.52 -41.48
N CYS A 477 -58.46 12.88 -41.60
CA CYS A 477 -57.95 14.16 -41.11
C CYS A 477 -58.62 15.36 -41.80
N LYS A 478 -58.85 15.28 -43.11
CA LYS A 478 -59.54 16.34 -43.87
C LYS A 478 -61.00 16.51 -43.46
N ILE A 479 -61.72 15.43 -43.20
CA ILE A 479 -63.10 15.49 -42.70
C ILE A 479 -63.13 16.14 -41.31
N GLN A 480 -62.22 15.76 -40.41
CA GLN A 480 -62.14 16.38 -39.08
C GLN A 480 -61.81 17.87 -39.16
N GLN A 481 -60.87 18.26 -40.02
CA GLN A 481 -60.55 19.67 -40.27
C GLN A 481 -61.77 20.44 -40.77
N ARG A 482 -62.49 19.90 -41.78
CA ARG A 482 -63.72 20.52 -42.30
C ARG A 482 -64.83 20.63 -41.27
N ARG A 483 -64.99 19.61 -40.43
CA ARG A 483 -65.93 19.63 -39.32
C ARG A 483 -65.58 20.73 -38.31
N GLN A 484 -64.31 20.85 -37.95
CA GLN A 484 -63.84 21.89 -37.03
C GLN A 484 -64.02 23.31 -37.61
N GLU A 485 -63.74 23.51 -38.89
CA GLU A 485 -64.02 24.77 -39.61
C GLU A 485 -65.51 25.13 -39.58
N LEU A 486 -66.40 24.15 -39.80
CA LEU A 486 -67.86 24.33 -39.74
C LEU A 486 -68.34 24.62 -38.31
N GLU A 487 -67.84 23.90 -37.32
CA GLU A 487 -68.17 24.14 -35.90
C GLU A 487 -67.69 25.52 -35.45
N GLN A 488 -66.50 25.98 -35.88
CA GLN A 488 -66.02 27.34 -35.63
C GLN A 488 -66.89 28.40 -36.34
N ALA A 489 -67.25 28.19 -37.61
CA ALA A 489 -68.10 29.11 -38.35
C ALA A 489 -69.52 29.20 -37.78
N LEU A 490 -70.04 28.11 -37.21
CA LEU A 490 -71.34 28.07 -36.52
C LEU A 490 -71.26 28.65 -35.10
N ALA A 491 -70.14 28.48 -34.39
CA ALA A 491 -69.93 29.10 -33.07
C ALA A 491 -69.81 30.63 -33.16
N VAL A 492 -69.19 31.17 -34.21
CA VAL A 492 -69.12 32.62 -34.48
C VAL A 492 -70.49 33.23 -34.83
N ARG A 493 -71.49 32.42 -35.20
CA ARG A 493 -72.87 32.89 -35.43
C ARG A 493 -73.73 32.96 -34.17
N ASN A 494 -73.26 32.44 -33.03
CA ASN A 494 -74.03 32.38 -31.77
C ASN A 494 -73.46 33.29 -30.66
N THR A 495 -72.62 34.26 -31.03
CA THR A 495 -72.27 35.45 -30.23
C THR A 495 -72.67 36.69 -31.01
#